data_AF-A0A2N5EE92-F1
#
_entry.id   AF-A0A2N5EE92-F1
#
_cell.length_a   1.000
_cell.length_b   1.000
_cell.length_c   1.000
_cell.angle_alpha   90.00
_cell.angle_beta   90.00
_cell.angle_gamma   90.00
#
_symmetry.space_group_name_H-M   'P 1'
#
loop_
_entity.id
_entity.type
_entity.pdbx_description
1 polymer ?
#
loop_
_entity_poly.entity_id
_entity_poly.type
_entity_poly.pdbx_seq_one_letter_code
_entity_poly.pdbx_strand_id
1 'polypeptide(L)'
;MRGEKPVNLRQLQEEVQNRKDIWEGAQNRYRNNIPDATLERIAMREAEYQEVAARLMALPPPPVLPPICGLCKITGELEAFSRQRCQADFEVDFYRTNPLPNASDAQRLAGGAAAMAAGSPALGALLASEDKPLVSTADYIQGQIKGMPFRGWVGMTDLKAGDEVEMVAEWQTDHYEVYAIAYPAERIISVCPRCEMGRYAYGWLRVKYMFILVMFLVSIPLFILPFFNGNTYLEGMLYILDLSKGNHGKMWSIIFIIDFMMCAVLAISAYKAYAPTTCKLAEDIFRTMGWASPEKIDLNKSTARHERRLKRAGKWYSPKRKDKPLRPTSKWAGQFEYWYYY
;
A
#
# COMPACT_ATOMS: atom_id res chain seq x y z
N MET A 1 7.97 7.97 13.65
CA MET A 1 8.20 7.42 12.29
C MET A 1 8.28 5.88 12.28
N ARG A 2 9.46 5.22 12.36
CA ARG A 2 9.58 3.75 12.12
C ARG A 2 9.07 2.81 13.24
N GLY A 3 8.43 3.37 14.27
CA GLY A 3 7.76 2.66 15.36
C GLY A 3 6.50 3.39 15.83
N GLU A 4 6.01 4.30 15.01
CA GLU A 4 4.77 5.03 15.22
C GLU A 4 3.62 4.14 14.80
N LYS A 5 2.64 3.98 15.69
CA LYS A 5 1.46 3.18 15.38
C LYS A 5 0.59 3.97 14.40
N PRO A 6 0.31 3.43 13.20
CA PRO A 6 -0.62 4.09 12.30
C PRO A 6 -2.01 4.14 12.93
N VAL A 7 -2.75 5.21 12.65
CA VAL A 7 -4.16 5.26 13.00
C VAL A 7 -4.89 4.22 12.16
N ASN A 8 -5.46 3.21 12.82
CA ASN A 8 -6.27 2.18 12.19
C ASN A 8 -7.71 2.69 12.11
N LEU A 9 -8.15 2.95 10.88
CA LEU A 9 -9.44 3.57 10.60
C LEU A 9 -10.61 2.67 11.06
N ARG A 10 -10.51 1.35 10.90
CA ARG A 10 -11.53 0.39 11.32
C ARG A 10 -11.64 0.31 12.84
N GLN A 11 -10.51 0.25 13.55
CA GLN A 11 -10.52 0.25 15.02
C GLN A 11 -11.12 1.54 15.58
N LEU A 12 -10.81 2.69 14.99
CA LEU A 12 -11.38 3.96 15.42
C LEU A 12 -12.90 4.03 15.17
N GLN A 13 -13.38 3.45 14.08
CA GLN A 13 -14.82 3.36 13.80
C GLN A 13 -15.55 2.41 14.73
N GLU A 14 -14.99 1.23 15.02
CA GLU A 14 -15.53 0.31 16.02
C GLU A 14 -15.59 1.00 17.39
N GLU A 15 -14.60 1.83 17.71
CA GLU A 15 -14.62 2.66 18.91
C GLU A 15 -15.73 3.73 18.87
N VAL A 16 -15.90 4.47 17.76
CA VAL A 16 -17.00 5.45 17.61
C VAL A 16 -18.36 4.77 17.76
N GLN A 17 -18.57 3.65 17.07
CA GLN A 17 -19.84 2.92 17.11
C GLN A 17 -20.13 2.42 18.53
N ASN A 18 -19.14 1.82 19.20
CA ASN A 18 -19.28 1.37 20.58
C ASN A 18 -19.60 2.53 21.53
N ARG A 19 -18.92 3.68 21.40
CA ARG A 19 -19.20 4.87 22.23
C ARG A 19 -20.60 5.43 21.98
N LYS A 20 -21.06 5.41 20.72
CA LYS A 20 -22.41 5.78 20.34
C LYS A 20 -23.45 4.85 21.00
N ASP A 21 -23.27 3.54 20.89
CA ASP A 21 -24.16 2.55 21.48
C ASP A 21 -24.21 2.67 23.03
N ILE A 22 -23.07 2.97 23.66
CA ILE A 22 -22.99 3.23 25.11
C ILE A 22 -23.76 4.51 25.50
N TRP A 23 -23.62 5.58 24.71
CA TRP A 23 -24.34 6.84 24.95
C TRP A 23 -25.85 6.67 24.75
N GLU A 24 -26.29 6.06 23.66
CA GLU A 24 -27.71 5.74 23.40
C GLU A 24 -28.28 4.79 24.47
N GLY A 25 -27.49 3.79 24.89
CA GLY A 25 -27.83 2.91 26.00
C GLY A 25 -28.02 3.66 27.32
N ALA A 26 -27.15 4.64 27.62
CA ALA A 26 -27.28 5.47 28.81
C ALA A 26 -28.54 6.36 28.78
N GLN A 27 -28.86 6.94 27.62
CA GLN A 27 -30.09 7.71 27.43
C GLN A 27 -31.35 6.85 27.62
N ASN A 28 -31.35 5.63 27.09
CA ASN A 28 -32.46 4.69 27.24
C ASN A 28 -32.64 4.25 28.71
N ARG A 29 -31.55 3.99 29.45
CA ARG A 29 -31.61 3.65 30.88
C ARG A 29 -32.18 4.79 31.72
N TYR A 30 -31.81 6.04 31.41
CA TYR A 30 -32.36 7.22 32.07
C TYR A 30 -33.85 7.40 31.77
N ARG A 31 -34.26 7.22 30.50
CA ARG A 31 -35.67 7.25 30.09
C ARG A 31 -36.53 6.19 30.83
N ASN A 32 -35.93 5.05 31.17
CA ASN A 32 -36.58 3.97 31.90
C ASN A 32 -36.46 4.07 33.44
N ASN A 33 -36.05 5.23 33.99
CA ASN A 33 -35.91 5.50 35.43
C ASN A 33 -35.05 4.48 36.20
N ILE A 34 -33.99 3.96 35.58
CA ILE A 34 -33.06 3.03 36.26
C ILE A 34 -32.22 3.83 37.27
N PRO A 35 -32.10 3.39 38.55
CA PRO A 35 -31.52 4.18 39.64
C PRO A 35 -30.03 4.55 39.48
N ASP A 36 -29.30 3.90 38.56
CA ASP A 36 -27.88 4.15 38.29
C ASP A 36 -27.63 5.09 37.08
N ALA A 37 -28.70 5.63 36.47
CA ALA A 37 -28.63 6.51 35.31
C ALA A 37 -28.77 7.99 35.73
N THR A 38 -27.66 8.73 35.73
CA THR A 38 -27.63 10.18 36.03
C THR A 38 -27.40 11.01 34.77
N LEU A 39 -27.91 12.25 34.75
CA LEU A 39 -27.68 13.24 33.69
C LEU A 39 -26.19 13.51 33.45
N GLU A 40 -25.40 13.60 34.52
CA GLU A 40 -23.95 13.82 34.44
C GLU A 40 -23.24 12.69 33.68
N ARG A 41 -23.64 11.43 33.91
CA ARG A 41 -23.08 10.28 33.19
C ARG A 41 -23.46 10.26 31.72
N ILE A 42 -24.61 10.81 31.35
CA ILE A 42 -25.01 10.96 29.94
C ILE A 42 -24.14 12.03 29.28
N ALA A 43 -24.00 13.20 29.92
CA ALA A 43 -23.17 14.29 29.40
C ALA A 43 -21.69 13.86 29.24
N MET A 44 -21.16 13.10 30.20
CA MET A 44 -19.81 12.53 30.10
C MET A 44 -19.68 11.57 28.90
N ARG A 45 -20.63 10.66 28.70
CA ARG A 45 -20.63 9.73 27.55
C ARG A 45 -20.82 10.43 26.21
N GLU A 46 -21.62 11.50 26.19
CA GLU A 46 -21.79 12.34 25.01
C GLU A 46 -20.48 13.03 24.65
N ALA A 47 -19.78 13.62 25.64
CA ALA A 47 -18.48 14.23 25.42
C ALA A 47 -17.45 13.21 24.90
N GLU A 48 -17.40 12.00 25.47
CA GLU A 48 -16.55 10.91 24.96
C GLU A 48 -16.89 10.55 23.51
N TYR A 49 -18.18 10.39 23.19
CA TYR A 49 -18.62 10.11 21.82
C TYR A 49 -18.22 11.23 20.85
N GLN A 50 -18.46 12.50 21.22
CA GLN A 50 -18.11 13.66 20.41
C GLN A 50 -16.59 13.76 20.20
N GLU A 51 -15.78 13.45 21.22
CA GLU A 51 -14.33 13.44 21.10
C GLU A 51 -13.84 12.41 20.08
N VAL A 52 -14.32 11.16 20.18
CA VAL A 52 -13.91 10.10 19.24
C VAL A 52 -14.48 10.36 17.83
N ALA A 53 -15.70 10.89 17.72
CA ALA A 53 -16.29 11.30 16.45
C ALA A 53 -15.50 12.44 15.78
N ALA A 54 -15.06 13.44 16.56
CA ALA A 54 -14.21 14.50 16.06
C ALA A 54 -12.85 13.97 15.57
N ARG A 55 -12.25 13.00 16.28
CA ARG A 55 -11.03 12.32 15.83
C ARG A 55 -11.24 11.57 14.51
N LEU A 56 -12.41 10.94 14.33
CA LEU A 56 -12.77 10.25 13.09
C LEU A 56 -13.01 11.23 11.93
N MET A 57 -13.63 12.39 12.19
CA MET A 57 -13.80 13.46 11.20
C MET A 57 -12.48 14.12 10.81
N ALA A 58 -11.53 14.20 11.75
CA ALA A 58 -10.17 14.69 11.49
C ALA A 58 -9.31 13.71 10.67
N LEU A 59 -9.81 12.51 10.34
CA LEU A 59 -9.08 11.59 9.49
C LEU A 59 -9.00 12.09 8.04
N PRO A 60 -7.89 11.77 7.36
CA PRO A 60 -7.72 12.14 5.97
C PRO A 60 -8.76 11.48 5.05
N PRO A 61 -9.14 12.16 3.96
CA PRO A 61 -10.02 11.60 2.94
C PRO A 61 -9.38 10.38 2.24
N PRO A 62 -10.19 9.52 1.61
CA PRO A 62 -9.68 8.40 0.84
C PRO A 62 -8.77 8.88 -0.31
N PRO A 63 -7.81 8.05 -0.74
CA PRO A 63 -6.92 8.40 -1.83
C PRO A 63 -7.67 8.54 -3.15
N VAL A 64 -7.33 9.57 -3.93
CA VAL A 64 -7.93 9.82 -5.25
C VAL A 64 -7.10 9.12 -6.32
N LEU A 65 -7.55 7.95 -6.80
CA LEU A 65 -6.84 7.12 -7.77
C LEU A 65 -7.70 6.75 -8.98
N PRO A 66 -7.18 6.80 -10.23
CA PRO A 66 -5.97 7.49 -10.67
C PRO A 66 -6.16 9.02 -10.74
N PRO A 67 -5.09 9.78 -11.07
CA PRO A 67 -5.20 11.20 -11.41
C PRO A 67 -6.23 11.47 -12.53
N ILE A 68 -6.93 12.61 -12.49
CA ILE A 68 -8.05 12.94 -13.40
C ILE A 68 -7.58 13.76 -14.60
N CYS A 69 -6.88 14.86 -14.34
CA CYS A 69 -6.52 15.92 -15.28
C CYS A 69 -5.05 15.88 -15.71
N GLY A 70 -4.26 14.96 -15.13
CA GLY A 70 -2.83 14.78 -15.42
C GLY A 70 -1.91 15.34 -14.33
N LEU A 71 -0.69 14.83 -14.31
CA LEU A 71 0.31 15.15 -13.28
C LEU A 71 1.21 16.30 -13.72
N CYS A 72 1.46 17.24 -12.80
CA CYS A 72 2.41 18.33 -12.96
C CYS A 72 3.52 18.24 -11.90
N LYS A 73 4.69 18.78 -12.24
CA LYS A 73 5.82 18.88 -11.33
C LYS A 73 5.82 20.26 -10.66
N ILE A 74 5.89 20.28 -9.34
CA ILE A 74 5.97 21.48 -8.53
C ILE A 74 7.28 21.43 -7.75
N THR A 75 8.09 22.47 -7.85
CA THR A 75 9.35 22.58 -7.10
C THR A 75 9.28 23.79 -6.19
N GLY A 76 9.81 23.70 -4.98
CA GLY A 76 9.83 24.82 -4.05
C GLY A 76 10.09 24.40 -2.61
N GLU A 77 10.15 25.40 -1.74
CA GLU A 77 10.29 25.22 -0.30
C GLU A 77 8.93 24.95 0.35
N LEU A 78 8.89 24.03 1.31
CA LEU A 78 7.70 23.77 2.10
C LEU A 78 7.46 24.91 3.11
N GLU A 79 6.45 25.73 2.87
CA GLU A 79 6.07 26.84 3.78
C GLU A 79 5.37 26.33 5.03
N ALA A 80 4.49 25.34 4.85
CA ALA A 80 3.80 24.64 5.92
C ALA A 80 3.78 23.14 5.60
N PHE A 81 3.97 22.30 6.61
CA PHE A 81 3.96 20.84 6.45
C PHE A 81 3.40 20.16 7.69
N SER A 82 2.37 19.35 7.50
CA SER A 82 1.78 18.46 8.50
C SER A 82 1.65 17.06 7.91
N ARG A 83 1.88 16.06 8.75
CA ARG A 83 1.97 14.67 8.34
C ARG A 83 1.26 13.78 9.36
N GLN A 84 0.38 12.92 8.89
CA GLN A 84 -0.34 11.96 9.71
C GLN A 84 -0.19 10.55 9.13
N ARG A 85 0.22 9.59 9.95
CA ARG A 85 0.39 8.19 9.53
C ARG A 85 -0.91 7.40 9.72
N CYS A 86 -1.50 6.97 8.62
CA CYS A 86 -2.82 6.32 8.60
C CYS A 86 -2.80 5.05 7.73
N GLN A 87 -3.81 4.20 7.91
CA GLN A 87 -4.07 3.07 7.01
C GLN A 87 -5.08 3.49 5.93
N ALA A 88 -4.76 3.21 4.67
CA ALA A 88 -5.63 3.44 3.52
C ALA A 88 -5.44 2.33 2.47
N ASP A 89 -6.39 2.21 1.54
CA ASP A 89 -6.33 1.23 0.46
C ASP A 89 -5.77 1.87 -0.82
N PHE A 90 -4.82 1.17 -1.43
CA PHE A 90 -4.17 1.58 -2.68
C PHE A 90 -4.14 0.41 -3.66
N GLU A 91 -4.93 -0.64 -3.42
CA GLU A 91 -5.09 -1.75 -4.34
C GLU A 91 -5.75 -1.32 -5.64
N VAL A 92 -5.59 -2.15 -6.67
CA VAL A 92 -6.11 -1.94 -8.02
C VAL A 92 -7.63 -1.66 -8.02
N ASP A 93 -8.38 -2.25 -7.08
CA ASP A 93 -9.83 -2.07 -6.91
C ASP A 93 -10.24 -0.61 -6.63
N PHE A 94 -9.36 0.20 -6.05
CA PHE A 94 -9.62 1.60 -5.72
C PHE A 94 -9.35 2.57 -6.89
N TYR A 95 -8.79 2.08 -8.00
CA TYR A 95 -8.62 2.88 -9.20
C TYR A 95 -9.95 3.01 -9.94
N ARG A 96 -10.37 4.25 -10.25
CA ARG A 96 -11.59 4.51 -11.05
C ARG A 96 -11.61 3.78 -12.38
N THR A 97 -10.43 3.61 -12.98
CA THR A 97 -10.20 2.98 -14.28
C THR A 97 -10.08 1.45 -14.24
N ASN A 98 -10.25 0.80 -13.08
CA ASN A 98 -10.19 -0.65 -13.01
C ASN A 98 -11.37 -1.28 -13.80
N PRO A 99 -11.10 -2.11 -14.82
CA PRO A 99 -12.13 -2.75 -15.63
C PRO A 99 -12.83 -3.95 -14.95
N LEU A 100 -12.32 -4.41 -13.80
CA LEU A 100 -12.95 -5.47 -12.99
C LEU A 100 -13.81 -4.82 -11.89
N PRO A 101 -15.14 -4.95 -11.94
CA PRO A 101 -16.03 -4.30 -10.99
C PRO A 101 -16.08 -5.12 -9.70
N ASN A 102 -15.56 -4.56 -8.60
CA ASN A 102 -15.97 -4.95 -7.26
C ASN A 102 -16.60 -3.78 -6.47
N ALA A 103 -16.56 -2.56 -7.00
CA ALA A 103 -17.38 -1.46 -6.53
C ALA A 103 -18.36 -1.12 -7.66
N SER A 104 -19.63 -1.48 -7.48
CA SER A 104 -20.68 -1.00 -8.38
C SER A 104 -20.69 0.54 -8.37
N ASP A 105 -21.07 1.18 -9.48
CA ASP A 105 -21.22 2.64 -9.52
C ASP A 105 -22.17 3.15 -8.42
N ALA A 106 -23.10 2.30 -7.97
CA ALA A 106 -23.94 2.51 -6.80
C ALA A 106 -23.14 2.57 -5.47
N GLN A 107 -22.12 1.74 -5.26
CA GLN A 107 -21.26 1.81 -4.07
C GLN A 107 -20.34 3.05 -4.09
N ARG A 108 -19.90 3.49 -5.27
CA ARG A 108 -19.12 4.73 -5.42
C ARG A 108 -19.98 5.98 -5.16
N LEU A 109 -21.20 6.00 -5.72
CA LEU A 109 -22.18 7.05 -5.49
C LEU A 109 -22.68 7.04 -4.04
N ALA A 110 -22.90 5.86 -3.45
CA ALA A 110 -23.25 5.70 -2.05
C ALA A 110 -22.10 6.12 -1.13
N GLY A 111 -20.84 5.82 -1.47
CA GLY A 111 -19.68 6.31 -0.72
C GLY A 111 -19.54 7.84 -0.77
N GLY A 112 -19.81 8.46 -1.91
CA GLY A 112 -19.87 9.92 -2.06
C GLY A 112 -21.04 10.56 -1.30
N ALA A 113 -22.23 9.96 -1.38
CA ALA A 113 -23.43 10.42 -0.67
C ALA A 113 -23.30 10.20 0.86
N ALA A 114 -22.72 9.09 1.28
CA ALA A 114 -22.44 8.77 2.68
C ALA A 114 -21.33 9.66 3.26
N ALA A 115 -20.30 10.00 2.47
CA ALA A 115 -19.30 10.99 2.85
C ALA A 115 -19.93 12.38 3.07
N MET A 116 -20.87 12.77 2.21
CA MET A 116 -21.61 14.04 2.36
C MET A 116 -22.57 14.00 3.55
N ALA A 117 -23.27 12.89 3.79
CA ALA A 117 -24.19 12.74 4.91
C ALA A 117 -23.48 12.62 6.27
N ALA A 118 -22.32 11.97 6.30
CA ALA A 118 -21.51 11.78 7.50
C ALA A 118 -20.49 12.92 7.75
N GLY A 119 -20.37 13.87 6.82
CA GLY A 119 -19.40 14.96 6.88
C GLY A 119 -17.93 14.53 6.84
N SER A 120 -17.66 13.26 6.50
CA SER A 120 -16.31 12.68 6.49
C SER A 120 -16.12 11.80 5.24
N PRO A 121 -15.21 12.20 4.34
CA PRO A 121 -14.84 11.38 3.19
C PRO A 121 -14.28 10.00 3.58
N ALA A 122 -13.61 9.91 4.73
CA ALA A 122 -13.02 8.69 5.27
C ALA A 122 -14.09 7.63 5.64
N LEU A 123 -15.23 8.08 6.19
CA LEU A 123 -16.40 7.25 6.49
C LEU A 123 -17.09 6.74 5.21
N GLY A 124 -17.22 7.59 4.19
CA GLY A 124 -17.85 7.21 2.92
C GLY A 124 -17.07 6.14 2.14
N ALA A 125 -15.74 6.18 2.20
CA ALA A 125 -14.90 5.15 1.59
C ALA A 125 -15.04 3.77 2.25
N LEU A 126 -15.25 3.74 3.58
CA LEU A 126 -15.34 2.49 4.31
C LEU A 126 -16.73 1.85 4.25
N LEU A 127 -17.80 2.65 4.23
CA LEU A 127 -19.16 2.16 3.98
C LEU A 127 -19.29 1.53 2.58
N ALA A 128 -18.44 1.93 1.64
CA ALA A 128 -18.34 1.29 0.32
C ALA A 128 -17.50 0.00 0.32
N SER A 129 -16.74 -0.30 1.40
CA SER A 129 -15.72 -1.34 1.45
C SER A 129 -15.94 -2.38 2.58
N GLU A 130 -17.20 -2.68 2.94
CA GLU A 130 -17.60 -3.45 4.13
C GLU A 130 -16.78 -4.74 4.43
N ASP A 131 -16.16 -5.37 3.43
CA ASP A 131 -15.48 -6.67 3.58
C ASP A 131 -13.93 -6.68 3.55
N LYS A 132 -13.22 -5.58 3.24
CA LYS A 132 -11.73 -5.62 3.13
C LYS A 132 -11.02 -4.73 4.16
N PRO A 133 -10.06 -5.25 4.94
CA PRO A 133 -9.25 -4.42 5.82
C PRO A 133 -8.33 -3.50 5.00
N LEU A 134 -8.25 -2.22 5.37
CA LEU A 134 -7.28 -1.25 4.83
C LEU A 134 -5.86 -1.70 5.24
N VAL A 135 -5.06 -2.23 4.30
CA VAL A 135 -3.80 -2.92 4.65
C VAL A 135 -2.58 -2.01 4.58
N SER A 136 -2.57 -1.01 3.70
CA SER A 136 -1.36 -0.21 3.45
C SER A 136 -1.23 0.94 4.42
N THR A 137 -0.09 1.01 5.10
CA THR A 137 0.27 2.16 5.93
C THR A 137 0.94 3.22 5.07
N ALA A 138 0.44 4.45 5.15
CA ALA A 138 0.91 5.58 4.35
C ALA A 138 0.92 6.86 5.21
N ASP A 139 1.68 7.85 4.78
CA ASP A 139 1.68 9.18 5.40
C ASP A 139 0.78 10.09 4.55
N TYR A 140 -0.29 10.58 5.16
CA TYR A 140 -1.09 11.67 4.61
C TYR A 140 -0.37 12.98 4.90
N ILE A 141 -0.03 13.71 3.85
CA ILE A 141 0.66 14.99 3.93
C ILE A 141 -0.30 16.12 3.60
N GLN A 142 -0.14 17.26 4.26
CA GLN A 142 -0.87 18.49 3.98
C GLN A 142 0.03 19.68 4.26
N GLY A 143 -0.12 20.76 3.51
CA GLY A 143 0.78 21.89 3.63
C GLY A 143 0.56 22.98 2.59
N GLN A 144 1.56 23.86 2.49
CA GLN A 144 1.60 24.92 1.49
C GLN A 144 2.97 24.94 0.81
N ILE A 145 2.95 25.14 -0.51
CA ILE A 145 4.13 25.36 -1.33
C ILE A 145 3.84 26.52 -2.28
N LYS A 146 4.71 27.53 -2.32
CA LYS A 146 4.51 28.72 -3.16
C LYS A 146 3.14 29.39 -2.92
N GLY A 147 2.69 29.45 -1.66
CA GLY A 147 1.36 29.95 -1.28
C GLY A 147 0.17 29.09 -1.74
N MET A 148 0.39 27.92 -2.35
CA MET A 148 -0.68 27.03 -2.83
C MET A 148 -0.85 25.84 -1.88
N PRO A 149 -2.09 25.52 -1.45
CA PRO A 149 -2.33 24.40 -0.57
C PRO A 149 -2.14 23.07 -1.31
N PHE A 150 -1.55 22.10 -0.63
CA PHE A 150 -1.45 20.74 -1.12
C PHE A 150 -1.88 19.74 -0.04
N ARG A 151 -2.40 18.59 -0.47
CA ARG A 151 -2.61 17.42 0.37
C ARG A 151 -2.43 16.14 -0.44
N GLY A 152 -2.28 14.99 0.19
CA GLY A 152 -2.22 13.75 -0.56
C GLY A 152 -1.58 12.61 0.21
N TRP A 153 -1.59 11.44 -0.43
CA TRP A 153 -1.10 10.21 0.16
C TRP A 153 0.24 9.81 -0.44
N VAL A 154 1.26 9.72 0.41
CA VAL A 154 2.60 9.29 0.04
C VAL A 154 3.07 8.18 0.99
N GLY A 155 4.17 7.53 0.63
CA GLY A 155 4.92 6.68 1.54
C GLY A 155 5.45 7.43 2.75
N MET A 156 6.26 6.75 3.54
CA MET A 156 6.96 7.33 4.67
C MET A 156 7.76 8.57 4.27
N THR A 157 7.62 9.65 5.04
CA THR A 157 8.39 10.87 4.86
C THR A 157 8.81 11.47 6.20
N ASP A 158 10.00 12.08 6.21
CA ASP A 158 10.61 12.81 7.33
C ASP A 158 10.83 14.30 7.05
N LEU A 159 10.20 14.81 5.98
CA LEU A 159 10.24 16.21 5.57
C LEU A 159 9.67 17.17 6.62
N LYS A 160 10.12 18.43 6.55
CA LYS A 160 9.73 19.53 7.42
C LYS A 160 9.49 20.80 6.62
N ALA A 161 8.79 21.76 7.23
CA ALA A 161 8.74 23.11 6.70
C ALA A 161 10.18 23.68 6.61
N GLY A 162 10.49 24.32 5.49
CA GLY A 162 11.83 24.79 5.12
C GLY A 162 12.61 23.85 4.21
N ASP A 163 12.16 22.61 3.98
CA ASP A 163 12.83 21.71 3.06
C ASP A 163 12.47 22.05 1.61
N GLU A 164 13.49 22.09 0.73
CA GLU A 164 13.31 22.24 -0.71
C GLU A 164 12.96 20.89 -1.35
N VAL A 165 11.77 20.82 -1.95
CA VAL A 165 11.19 19.57 -2.45
C VAL A 165 10.74 19.67 -3.90
N GLU A 166 10.66 18.51 -4.54
CA GLU A 166 9.98 18.36 -5.83
C GLU A 166 8.76 17.45 -5.64
N MET A 167 7.57 17.96 -5.89
CA MET A 167 6.32 17.22 -5.81
C MET A 167 5.78 16.91 -7.20
N VAL A 168 5.20 15.72 -7.33
CA VAL A 168 4.35 15.36 -8.46
C VAL A 168 2.92 15.38 -7.95
N ALA A 169 2.13 16.30 -8.49
CA ALA A 169 0.79 16.56 -8.02
C ALA A 169 -0.17 16.86 -9.17
N GLU A 170 -1.46 16.75 -8.89
CA GLU A 170 -2.55 17.17 -9.76
C GLU A 170 -3.28 18.35 -9.11
N TRP A 171 -3.59 19.40 -9.89
CA TRP A 171 -4.49 20.44 -9.40
C TRP A 171 -5.93 19.93 -9.39
N GLN A 172 -6.54 19.85 -8.20
CA GLN A 172 -7.95 19.56 -8.04
C GLN A 172 -8.76 20.86 -7.88
N THR A 173 -9.96 20.80 -7.30
CA THR A 173 -10.87 21.94 -7.15
C THR A 173 -10.30 23.09 -6.31
N ASP A 174 -9.54 22.76 -5.26
CA ASP A 174 -9.15 23.70 -4.19
C ASP A 174 -7.70 23.55 -3.74
N HIS A 175 -6.99 22.50 -4.18
CA HIS A 175 -5.66 22.15 -3.69
C HIS A 175 -4.93 21.27 -4.71
N TYR A 176 -3.62 21.10 -4.51
CA TYR A 176 -2.83 20.08 -5.20
C TYR A 176 -2.93 18.73 -4.49
N GLU A 177 -3.42 17.71 -5.18
CA GLU A 177 -3.35 16.32 -4.72
C GLU A 177 -1.99 15.73 -5.08
N VAL A 178 -1.20 15.38 -4.06
CA VAL A 178 0.18 14.93 -4.21
C VAL A 178 0.25 13.41 -4.30
N TYR A 179 0.94 12.93 -5.34
CA TYR A 179 1.18 11.50 -5.59
C TYR A 179 2.63 11.07 -5.36
N ALA A 180 3.57 12.01 -5.40
CA ALA A 180 4.94 11.76 -4.99
C ALA A 180 5.60 13.04 -4.48
N ILE A 181 6.49 12.90 -3.51
CA ILE A 181 7.31 13.97 -2.99
C ILE A 181 8.76 13.51 -2.91
N ALA A 182 9.64 14.25 -3.58
CA ALA A 182 11.06 13.99 -3.61
C ALA A 182 11.81 15.06 -2.81
N TYR A 183 12.84 14.61 -2.11
CA TYR A 183 13.84 15.42 -1.44
C TYR A 183 15.16 15.34 -2.21
N PRO A 184 15.45 16.33 -3.10
CA PRO A 184 16.59 16.24 -4.00
C PRO A 184 17.94 16.24 -3.29
N ALA A 185 18.05 16.91 -2.14
CA ALA A 185 19.28 17.02 -1.37
C ALA A 185 19.86 15.64 -0.98
N GLU A 186 18.99 14.68 -0.64
CA GLU A 186 19.39 13.30 -0.33
C GLU A 186 19.08 12.29 -1.45
N ARG A 187 18.46 12.75 -2.55
CA ARG A 187 17.95 11.91 -3.66
C ARG A 187 17.00 10.82 -3.17
N ILE A 188 16.06 11.24 -2.34
CA ILE A 188 15.05 10.36 -1.75
C ILE A 188 13.69 10.74 -2.28
N ILE A 189 12.86 9.77 -2.62
CA ILE A 189 11.49 9.97 -3.06
C ILE A 189 10.54 9.12 -2.22
N SER A 190 9.46 9.75 -1.78
CA SER A 190 8.29 9.08 -1.22
C SER A 190 7.19 9.10 -2.29
N VAL A 191 6.70 7.93 -2.65
CA VAL A 191 5.69 7.77 -3.70
C VAL A 191 4.38 7.26 -3.10
N CYS A 192 3.27 7.53 -3.77
CA CYS A 192 1.99 6.90 -3.47
C CYS A 192 2.18 5.37 -3.35
N PRO A 193 1.63 4.73 -2.31
CA PRO A 193 1.74 3.29 -2.13
C PRO A 193 1.41 2.49 -3.39
N ARG A 194 2.09 1.35 -3.56
CA ARG A 194 2.02 0.46 -4.75
C ARG A 194 2.56 1.05 -6.06
N CYS A 195 3.02 2.31 -6.09
CA CYS A 195 3.55 2.98 -7.29
C CYS A 195 5.09 2.95 -7.36
N GLU A 196 5.73 1.82 -7.05
CA GLU A 196 7.20 1.70 -6.97
C GLU A 196 7.94 1.31 -8.27
N MET A 197 7.23 0.83 -9.29
CA MET A 197 7.84 0.20 -10.47
C MET A 197 7.08 0.51 -11.75
N GLY A 198 7.83 0.65 -12.86
CA GLY A 198 7.27 0.69 -14.20
C GLY A 198 6.86 -0.69 -14.73
N ARG A 199 6.06 -0.72 -15.81
CA ARG A 199 5.46 -1.95 -16.33
C ARG A 199 6.48 -3.02 -16.73
N TYR A 200 7.58 -2.66 -17.38
CA TYR A 200 8.60 -3.64 -17.77
C TYR A 200 9.37 -4.17 -16.57
N ALA A 201 9.68 -3.31 -15.59
CA ALA A 201 10.32 -3.75 -14.35
C ALA A 201 9.45 -4.76 -13.59
N TYR A 202 8.15 -4.47 -13.48
CA TYR A 202 7.17 -5.34 -12.85
C TYR A 202 6.94 -6.64 -13.62
N GLY A 203 6.84 -6.58 -14.95
CA GLY A 203 6.75 -7.78 -15.80
C GLY A 203 7.95 -8.72 -15.62
N TRP A 204 9.17 -8.17 -15.62
CA TRP A 204 10.38 -8.95 -15.38
C TRP A 204 10.41 -9.57 -13.98
N LEU A 205 9.90 -8.86 -12.97
CA LEU A 205 9.75 -9.39 -11.61
C LEU A 205 8.79 -10.59 -11.59
N ARG A 206 7.64 -10.49 -12.26
CA ARG A 206 6.65 -11.57 -12.34
C ARG A 206 7.19 -12.80 -13.07
N VAL A 207 7.93 -12.62 -14.16
CA VAL A 207 8.61 -13.73 -14.85
C VAL A 207 9.62 -14.42 -13.94
N LYS A 208 10.42 -13.67 -13.17
CA LYS A 208 11.35 -14.28 -12.20
C LYS A 208 10.63 -15.11 -11.13
N TYR A 209 9.57 -14.56 -10.54
CA TYR A 209 8.80 -15.27 -9.53
C TYR A 209 8.06 -16.48 -10.10
N MET A 210 7.62 -16.42 -11.36
CA MET A 210 7.07 -17.58 -12.07
C MET A 210 8.08 -18.73 -12.11
N PHE A 211 9.31 -18.50 -12.53
CA PHE A 211 10.34 -19.56 -12.57
C PHE A 211 10.69 -20.11 -11.18
N ILE A 212 10.74 -19.23 -10.16
CA ILE A 212 10.97 -19.66 -8.77
C ILE A 212 9.81 -20.56 -8.29
N LEU A 213 8.57 -20.18 -8.60
CA LEU A 213 7.38 -20.97 -8.22
C LEU A 213 7.33 -22.31 -8.95
N VAL A 214 7.63 -22.35 -10.25
CA VAL A 214 7.73 -23.61 -11.01
C VAL A 214 8.77 -24.54 -10.38
N MET A 215 9.96 -24.03 -10.07
CA MET A 215 11.01 -24.82 -9.42
C MET A 215 10.58 -25.34 -8.05
N PHE A 216 9.85 -24.52 -7.28
CA PHE A 216 9.29 -24.93 -5.99
C PHE A 216 8.24 -26.02 -6.15
N LEU A 217 7.30 -25.89 -7.08
CA LEU A 217 6.25 -26.89 -7.33
C LEU A 217 6.83 -28.23 -7.78
N VAL A 218 7.80 -28.21 -8.71
CA VAL A 218 8.52 -29.42 -9.17
C VAL A 218 9.32 -30.08 -8.05
N SER A 219 9.77 -29.33 -7.03
CA SER A 219 10.48 -29.89 -5.88
C SER A 219 9.59 -30.71 -4.93
N ILE A 220 8.27 -30.45 -4.91
CA ILE A 220 7.31 -31.17 -4.07
C ILE A 220 7.21 -32.66 -4.43
N PRO A 221 6.90 -33.06 -5.69
CA PRO A 221 6.87 -34.46 -6.07
C PRO A 221 8.26 -35.10 -5.99
N LEU A 222 9.34 -34.34 -6.23
CA LEU A 222 10.70 -34.84 -6.04
C LEU A 222 10.95 -35.26 -4.58
N PHE A 223 10.36 -34.54 -3.62
CA PHE A 223 10.48 -34.87 -2.21
C PHE A 223 9.52 -35.99 -1.77
N ILE A 224 8.29 -36.02 -2.30
CA ILE A 224 7.22 -36.93 -1.84
C ILE A 224 7.27 -38.31 -2.52
N LEU A 225 7.42 -38.37 -3.85
CA LEU A 225 7.33 -39.62 -4.62
C LEU A 225 8.37 -40.69 -4.23
N PRO A 226 9.61 -40.37 -3.80
CA PRO A 226 10.56 -41.39 -3.37
C PRO A 226 10.06 -42.28 -2.22
N PHE A 227 9.23 -41.75 -1.33
CA PHE A 227 8.68 -42.50 -0.19
C PHE A 227 7.75 -43.65 -0.61
N PHE A 228 7.21 -43.61 -1.82
CA PHE A 228 6.25 -44.60 -2.32
C PHE A 228 6.84 -45.56 -3.35
N ASN A 229 8.08 -45.34 -3.80
CA ASN A 229 8.66 -46.01 -4.97
C ASN A 229 9.97 -46.76 -4.68
N GLY A 230 10.32 -46.99 -3.41
CA GLY A 230 11.49 -47.78 -3.01
C GLY A 230 11.41 -48.24 -1.55
N ASN A 231 12.26 -49.22 -1.19
CA ASN A 231 12.37 -49.69 0.21
C ASN A 231 13.10 -48.65 1.08
N THR A 232 13.98 -47.86 0.45
CA THR A 232 14.62 -46.70 1.06
C THR A 232 14.38 -45.45 0.21
N TYR A 233 14.48 -44.27 0.84
CA TYR A 233 14.30 -42.99 0.14
C TYR A 233 15.27 -42.82 -1.05
N LEU A 234 16.52 -43.25 -0.90
CA LEU A 234 17.54 -43.12 -1.94
C LEU A 234 17.22 -43.99 -3.17
N GLU A 235 16.75 -45.22 -2.95
CA GLU A 235 16.32 -46.11 -4.04
C GLU A 235 15.09 -45.54 -4.75
N GLY A 236 14.09 -45.08 -3.99
CA GLY A 236 12.91 -44.43 -4.56
C GLY A 236 13.26 -43.18 -5.37
N MET A 237 14.23 -42.39 -4.90
CA MET A 237 14.72 -41.19 -5.59
C MET A 237 15.41 -41.55 -6.91
N LEU A 238 16.32 -42.53 -6.91
CA LEU A 238 16.97 -43.02 -8.13
C LEU A 238 15.95 -43.61 -9.12
N TYR A 239 14.94 -44.31 -8.61
CA TYR A 239 13.88 -44.91 -9.43
C TYR A 239 13.04 -43.85 -10.15
N ILE A 240 12.60 -42.79 -9.46
CA ILE A 240 11.77 -41.73 -10.08
C ILE A 240 12.59 -40.80 -10.98
N LEU A 241 13.90 -40.67 -10.76
CA LEU A 241 14.81 -39.87 -11.58
C LEU A 241 15.36 -40.63 -12.78
N ASP A 242 15.09 -41.93 -12.89
CA ASP A 242 15.49 -42.75 -14.03
C ASP A 242 14.66 -42.39 -15.27
N LEU A 243 15.16 -41.39 -16.01
CA LEU A 243 14.58 -40.89 -17.25
C LEU A 243 14.70 -41.90 -18.41
N SER A 244 15.51 -42.96 -18.27
CA SER A 244 15.62 -44.01 -19.29
C SER A 244 14.32 -44.83 -19.39
N LYS A 245 13.56 -44.90 -18.29
CA LYS A 245 12.20 -45.44 -18.28
C LYS A 245 11.27 -44.40 -18.89
N GLY A 246 10.87 -44.63 -20.15
CA GLY A 246 10.02 -43.70 -20.91
C GLY A 246 8.74 -43.24 -20.21
N ASN A 247 8.22 -44.01 -19.25
CA ASN A 247 7.07 -43.61 -18.43
C ASN A 247 7.41 -42.49 -17.41
N HIS A 248 8.59 -42.50 -16.79
CA HIS A 248 9.01 -41.46 -15.85
C HIS A 248 9.40 -40.17 -16.57
N GLY A 249 10.09 -40.27 -17.71
CA GLY A 249 10.38 -39.11 -18.54
C GLY A 249 9.10 -38.39 -19.01
N LYS A 250 8.10 -39.15 -19.46
CA LYS A 250 6.77 -38.61 -19.80
C LYS A 250 6.09 -37.98 -18.59
N MET A 251 6.05 -38.66 -17.45
CA MET A 251 5.45 -38.13 -16.21
C MET A 251 6.07 -36.79 -15.80
N TRP A 252 7.41 -36.68 -15.73
CA TRP A 252 8.10 -35.44 -15.38
C TRP A 252 7.85 -34.33 -16.39
N SER A 253 7.78 -34.66 -17.69
CA SER A 253 7.44 -33.67 -18.72
C SER A 253 6.02 -33.11 -18.54
N ILE A 254 5.04 -33.95 -18.20
CA ILE A 254 3.66 -33.54 -17.95
C ILE A 254 3.56 -32.66 -16.71
N ILE A 255 4.21 -33.06 -15.60
CA ILE A 255 4.26 -32.27 -14.36
C ILE A 255 4.84 -30.88 -14.65
N PHE A 256 6.00 -30.82 -15.31
CA PHE A 256 6.64 -29.56 -15.64
C PHE A 256 5.77 -28.67 -16.52
N ILE A 257 5.10 -29.22 -17.55
CA ILE A 257 4.21 -28.47 -18.43
C ILE A 257 3.00 -27.92 -17.65
N ILE A 258 2.38 -28.74 -16.79
CA ILE A 258 1.23 -28.31 -15.98
C ILE A 258 1.65 -27.18 -15.01
N ASP A 259 2.74 -27.38 -14.27
CA ASP A 259 3.23 -26.38 -13.31
C ASP A 259 3.63 -25.08 -14.02
N PHE A 260 4.30 -25.18 -15.18
CA PHE A 260 4.67 -24.03 -15.99
C PHE A 260 3.44 -23.27 -16.50
N MET A 261 2.45 -23.96 -17.05
CA MET A 261 1.22 -23.35 -17.55
C MET A 261 0.43 -22.66 -16.43
N MET A 262 0.28 -23.34 -15.28
CA MET A 262 -0.39 -22.77 -14.11
C MET A 262 0.33 -21.51 -13.62
N CYS A 263 1.66 -21.56 -13.45
CA CYS A 263 2.45 -20.41 -13.01
C CYS A 263 2.42 -19.27 -14.02
N ALA A 264 2.43 -19.58 -15.33
CA ALA A 264 2.35 -18.58 -16.39
C ALA A 264 1.01 -17.83 -16.36
N VAL A 265 -0.10 -18.54 -16.17
CA VAL A 265 -1.43 -17.92 -16.02
C VAL A 265 -1.46 -16.98 -14.82
N LEU A 266 -0.93 -17.40 -13.67
CA LEU A 266 -0.84 -16.56 -12.46
C LEU A 266 0.04 -15.32 -12.67
N ALA A 267 1.16 -15.46 -13.36
CA ALA A 267 2.06 -14.35 -13.66
C ALA A 267 1.41 -13.34 -14.61
N ILE A 268 0.73 -13.82 -15.66
CA ILE A 268 0.03 -12.98 -16.65
C ILE A 268 -1.17 -12.29 -16.02
N SER A 269 -1.96 -12.97 -15.19
CA SER A 269 -3.13 -12.37 -14.53
C SER A 269 -2.71 -11.25 -13.57
N ALA A 270 -1.71 -11.50 -12.72
CA ALA A 270 -1.15 -10.50 -11.82
C ALA A 270 -0.51 -9.32 -12.58
N TYR A 271 0.10 -9.59 -13.75
CA TYR A 271 0.60 -8.53 -14.63
C TYR A 271 -0.53 -7.66 -15.17
N LYS A 272 -1.56 -8.28 -15.77
CA LYS A 272 -2.69 -7.58 -16.38
C LYS A 272 -3.50 -6.76 -15.37
N ALA A 273 -3.58 -7.19 -14.11
CA ALA A 273 -4.28 -6.44 -13.07
C ALA A 273 -3.52 -5.16 -12.65
N TYR A 274 -2.21 -5.25 -12.44
CA TYR A 274 -1.41 -4.15 -11.85
C TYR A 274 -0.77 -3.21 -12.88
N ALA A 275 -0.40 -3.72 -14.06
CA ALA A 275 0.28 -2.93 -15.08
C ALA A 275 -0.52 -1.71 -15.60
N PRO A 276 -1.83 -1.81 -15.90
CA PRO A 276 -2.58 -0.67 -16.44
C PRO A 276 -2.96 0.39 -15.39
N THR A 277 -2.82 0.09 -14.09
CA THR A 277 -3.24 0.95 -12.97
C THR A 277 -2.02 1.50 -12.22
N THR A 278 -1.49 0.72 -11.29
CA THR A 278 -0.38 1.10 -10.39
C THR A 278 0.91 1.39 -11.15
N CYS A 279 1.31 0.53 -12.10
CA CYS A 279 2.53 0.75 -12.88
C CYS A 279 2.38 1.93 -13.83
N LYS A 280 1.17 2.15 -14.36
CA LYS A 280 0.87 3.30 -15.20
C LYS A 280 1.02 4.61 -14.42
N LEU A 281 0.46 4.69 -13.21
CA LEU A 281 0.64 5.83 -12.31
C LEU A 281 2.11 6.04 -11.94
N ALA A 282 2.84 4.98 -11.59
CA ALA A 282 4.27 5.07 -11.31
C ALA A 282 5.05 5.63 -12.51
N GLU A 283 4.76 5.15 -13.73
CA GLU A 283 5.39 5.68 -14.94
C GLU A 283 5.04 7.14 -15.19
N ASP A 284 3.80 7.54 -14.99
CA ASP A 284 3.38 8.93 -15.16
C ASP A 284 4.08 9.84 -14.14
N ILE A 285 4.24 9.39 -12.89
CA ILE A 285 5.07 10.07 -11.88
C ILE A 285 6.52 10.22 -12.37
N PHE A 286 7.14 9.13 -12.86
CA PHE A 286 8.52 9.15 -13.32
C PHE A 286 8.70 10.02 -14.59
N ARG A 287 7.70 10.04 -15.49
CA ARG A 287 7.66 10.92 -16.66
C ARG A 287 7.62 12.39 -16.22
N THR A 288 6.73 12.73 -15.28
CA THR A 288 6.60 14.09 -14.76
C THR A 288 7.85 14.56 -13.99
N MET A 289 8.57 13.63 -13.34
CA MET A 289 9.88 13.91 -12.75
C MET A 289 11.00 14.10 -13.79
N GLY A 290 10.77 13.77 -15.05
CA GLY A 290 11.75 13.87 -16.13
C GLY A 290 12.75 12.71 -16.18
N TRP A 291 12.42 11.55 -15.60
CA TRP A 291 13.33 10.40 -15.57
C TRP A 291 13.31 9.61 -16.88
N ALA A 292 14.50 9.16 -17.30
CA ALA A 292 14.64 8.39 -18.52
C ALA A 292 14.14 6.95 -18.36
N SER A 293 13.47 6.42 -19.40
CA SER A 293 12.90 5.08 -19.44
C SER A 293 11.98 4.71 -18.24
N PRO A 294 10.91 5.47 -17.96
CA PRO A 294 9.97 5.25 -16.84
C PRO A 294 9.55 3.79 -16.65
N GLU A 295 9.27 3.11 -17.75
CA GLU A 295 8.74 1.76 -17.80
C GLU A 295 9.72 0.70 -17.25
N LYS A 296 11.03 1.00 -17.26
CA LYS A 296 12.11 0.13 -16.78
C LYS A 296 12.56 0.47 -15.37
N ILE A 297 12.04 1.54 -14.77
CA ILE A 297 12.45 2.01 -13.45
C ILE A 297 11.87 1.09 -12.37
N ASP A 298 12.69 0.83 -11.37
CA ASP A 298 12.38 0.00 -10.22
C ASP A 298 13.02 0.64 -8.99
N LEU A 299 12.19 1.27 -8.16
CA LEU A 299 12.64 2.02 -6.98
C LEU A 299 13.22 1.11 -5.88
N ASN A 300 12.77 -0.15 -5.83
CA ASN A 300 13.35 -1.14 -4.93
C ASN A 300 14.78 -1.50 -5.35
N LYS A 301 15.02 -1.65 -6.66
CA LYS A 301 16.37 -1.91 -7.19
C LYS A 301 17.29 -0.70 -7.05
N SER A 302 16.83 0.53 -7.29
CA SER A 302 17.65 1.74 -7.08
C SER A 302 18.06 1.87 -5.61
N THR A 303 17.11 1.69 -4.69
CA THR A 303 17.34 1.69 -3.24
C THR A 303 18.35 0.61 -2.83
N ALA A 304 18.19 -0.63 -3.30
CA ALA A 304 19.14 -1.71 -3.03
C ALA A 304 20.55 -1.42 -3.56
N ARG A 305 20.67 -0.82 -4.75
CA ARG A 305 21.97 -0.41 -5.30
C ARG A 305 22.61 0.70 -4.47
N HIS A 306 21.84 1.70 -4.08
CA HIS A 306 22.31 2.79 -3.24
C HIS A 306 22.79 2.28 -1.88
N GLU A 307 22.00 1.41 -1.23
CA GLU A 307 22.36 0.80 0.05
C GLU A 307 23.68 -0.01 -0.04
N ARG A 308 23.88 -0.77 -1.12
CA ARG A 308 25.16 -1.49 -1.36
C ARG A 308 26.33 -0.54 -1.51
N ARG A 309 26.16 0.61 -2.17
CA ARG A 309 27.21 1.65 -2.28
C ARG A 309 27.57 2.22 -0.92
N LEU A 310 26.56 2.53 -0.09
CA LEU A 310 26.78 3.00 1.28
C LEU A 310 27.54 1.98 2.13
N LYS A 311 27.23 0.68 1.99
CA LYS A 311 27.92 -0.40 2.71
C LYS A 311 29.39 -0.49 2.31
N ARG A 312 29.69 -0.43 1.00
CA ARG A 312 31.06 -0.43 0.49
C ARG A 312 31.86 0.79 0.95
N ALA A 313 31.21 1.94 1.08
CA ALA A 313 31.83 3.18 1.55
C ALA A 313 31.97 3.28 3.08
N GLY A 314 31.52 2.27 3.85
CA GLY A 314 31.52 2.31 5.32
C GLY A 314 30.56 3.36 5.93
N LYS A 315 29.71 3.99 5.10
CA LYS A 315 28.75 5.04 5.53
C LYS A 315 27.36 4.49 5.86
N TRP A 316 27.16 3.18 5.70
CA TRP A 316 25.89 2.54 6.00
C TRP A 316 25.73 2.31 7.50
N TYR A 317 24.52 2.53 7.99
CA TYR A 317 24.13 2.19 9.35
C TYR A 317 22.76 1.53 9.34
N SER A 318 22.48 0.77 10.41
CA SER A 318 21.23 0.04 10.53
C SER A 318 20.02 0.99 10.59
N PRO A 319 18.95 0.73 9.80
CA PRO A 319 17.66 1.44 9.86
C PRO A 319 17.00 1.50 11.24
N LYS A 320 17.43 0.64 12.18
CA LYS A 320 16.92 0.56 13.57
C LYS A 320 17.60 1.51 14.54
N ARG A 321 18.73 2.14 14.15
CA ARG A 321 19.46 3.08 15.00
C ARG A 321 18.66 4.37 15.14
N LYS A 322 18.25 4.70 16.36
CA LYS A 322 17.49 5.92 16.68
C LYS A 322 18.35 7.18 16.74
N ASP A 323 19.67 7.01 16.84
CA ASP A 323 20.65 8.10 16.96
C ASP A 323 21.11 8.68 15.62
N LYS A 324 20.60 8.15 14.50
CA LYS A 324 20.96 8.56 13.14
C LYS A 324 19.71 8.97 12.37
N PRO A 325 19.83 9.85 11.35
CA PRO A 325 18.70 10.23 10.52
C PRO A 325 18.11 9.00 9.84
N LEU A 326 16.80 9.03 9.61
CA LEU A 326 16.11 7.95 8.93
C LEU A 326 16.56 7.91 7.47
N ARG A 327 16.57 6.70 6.89
CA ARG A 327 17.01 6.47 5.52
C ARG A 327 16.19 5.36 4.89
N PRO A 328 15.84 5.44 3.59
CA PRO A 328 15.26 4.33 2.84
C PRO A 328 16.08 3.05 3.00
N THR A 329 15.39 1.91 3.02
CA THR A 329 16.02 0.60 3.23
C THR A 329 15.46 -0.41 2.24
N SER A 330 16.33 -1.21 1.62
CA SER A 330 15.89 -2.25 0.67
C SER A 330 15.52 -3.57 1.37
N LYS A 331 15.51 -3.59 2.70
CA LYS A 331 15.04 -4.75 3.50
C LYS A 331 13.54 -4.94 3.30
N TRP A 332 13.06 -6.17 3.51
CA TRP A 332 11.65 -6.54 3.33
C TRP A 332 10.66 -5.57 4.00
N ALA A 333 10.89 -5.20 5.26
CA ALA A 333 10.05 -4.23 5.98
C ALA A 333 10.04 -2.82 5.34
N GLY A 334 11.12 -2.41 4.66
CA GLY A 334 11.22 -1.13 3.97
C GLY A 334 10.42 -1.06 2.68
N GLN A 335 10.07 -2.20 2.08
CA GLN A 335 9.24 -2.24 0.87
C GLN A 335 7.82 -1.72 1.12
N PHE A 336 7.37 -1.80 2.38
CA PHE A 336 6.08 -1.25 2.82
C PHE A 336 6.17 0.20 3.32
N GLU A 337 7.37 0.79 3.32
CA GLU A 337 7.54 2.22 3.65
C GLU A 337 7.31 3.10 2.42
N TYR A 338 7.30 2.56 1.20
CA TYR A 338 7.16 3.31 -0.07
C TYR A 338 8.08 4.54 -0.18
N TRP A 339 9.26 4.41 0.43
CA TRP A 339 10.27 5.45 0.57
C TRP A 339 11.60 4.93 0.02
N TYR A 340 12.15 5.63 -0.98
CA TYR A 340 13.14 5.07 -1.88
C TYR A 340 14.26 6.05 -2.23
N TYR A 341 15.44 5.53 -2.57
CA TYR A 341 16.45 6.32 -3.29
C TYR A 341 16.17 6.27 -4.80
N TYR A 342 16.48 7.36 -5.51
CA TYR A 342 16.38 7.41 -6.97
C TYR A 342 17.69 7.77 -7.68
#